data_AF-A0A933G6Z2-F1
#
_entry.id   AF-A0A933G6Z2-F1
#
_cell.length_a   1.000
_cell.length_b   1.000
_cell.length_c   1.000
_cell.angle_alpha   90.00
_cell.angle_beta   90.00
_cell.angle_gamma   90.00
#
_symmetry.space_group_name_H-M   'P 1'
#
loop_
_entity.id
_entity.type
_entity.pdbx_description
1 polymer ?
#
loop_
_entity_poly.entity_id
_entity_poly.type
_entity_poly.pdbx_seq_one_letter_code
_entity_poly.pdbx_strand_id
1 'polypeptide(L)'
;MDGADQGLNAWPIAVWVVAVAAAAFAARFTLLSWWCWQARAEGLAAERRLTEAATRLREYASANLQRLPERLEEALSGSCTHLAYRPVPRLTLDERLILVHDARPTHKLMEFPNLRDGRAVVLCSGRLLVVTEEAFEKLVQADDALRQQHGLEAVTSGDA
;
A
#
# COMPACT_ATOMS: atom_id res chain seq x y z
N MET A 1 25.88 -14.05 -57.05
CA MET A 1 24.61 -13.86 -56.30
C MET A 1 25.03 -13.08 -55.07
N ASP A 2 25.28 -11.79 -55.24
CA ASP A 2 26.01 -10.96 -54.26
C ASP A 2 25.27 -9.64 -54.17
N GLY A 3 24.49 -9.45 -53.11
CA GLY A 3 23.66 -8.25 -52.99
C GLY A 3 22.69 -8.21 -51.82
N ALA A 4 22.76 -9.14 -50.87
CA ALA A 4 21.87 -9.13 -49.69
C ALA A 4 22.55 -8.67 -48.39
N ASP A 5 23.88 -8.63 -48.32
CA ASP A 5 24.59 -8.45 -47.04
C ASP A 5 24.93 -6.99 -46.67
N GLN A 6 24.63 -6.00 -47.53
CA GLN A 6 25.03 -4.60 -47.28
C GLN A 6 24.00 -3.75 -46.50
N GLY A 7 22.80 -4.24 -46.21
CA GLY A 7 21.75 -3.45 -45.55
C GLY A 7 21.87 -3.34 -44.02
N LEU A 8 22.51 -4.32 -43.37
CA LEU A 8 22.56 -4.41 -41.90
C LEU A 8 23.82 -3.75 -41.28
N ASN A 9 24.89 -3.56 -42.07
CA ASN A 9 26.17 -3.05 -41.58
C ASN A 9 26.34 -1.51 -41.64
N ALA A 10 25.35 -0.77 -42.13
CA ALA A 10 25.43 0.69 -42.30
C ALA A 10 24.86 1.50 -41.12
N TRP A 11 24.53 0.84 -40.00
CA TRP A 11 23.90 1.51 -38.87
C TRP A 11 25.00 2.17 -38.01
N PRO A 12 24.92 3.50 -37.74
CA PRO A 12 25.86 4.15 -36.84
C PRO A 12 25.92 3.43 -35.50
N ILE A 13 27.11 3.34 -34.90
CA ILE A 13 27.32 2.72 -33.57
C ILE A 13 26.31 3.25 -32.55
N ALA A 14 25.95 4.54 -32.64
CA ALA A 14 24.93 5.17 -31.83
C ALA A 14 23.57 4.44 -31.86
N VAL A 15 23.15 3.92 -33.01
CA VAL A 15 21.89 3.19 -33.14
C VAL A 15 21.95 1.85 -32.40
N TRP A 16 23.09 1.15 -32.47
CA TRP A 16 23.29 -0.07 -31.70
C TRP A 16 23.31 0.19 -30.20
N VAL A 17 23.95 1.27 -29.75
CA VAL A 17 23.93 1.67 -28.33
C VAL A 17 22.50 1.97 -27.87
N VAL A 18 21.73 2.73 -28.65
CA VAL A 18 20.33 3.05 -28.34
C VAL A 18 19.47 1.78 -28.34
N ALA A 19 19.66 0.88 -29.30
CA ALA A 19 18.92 -0.38 -29.39
C ALA A 19 19.21 -1.29 -28.19
N VAL A 20 20.47 -1.42 -27.78
CA VAL A 20 20.87 -2.18 -26.60
C VAL A 20 20.32 -1.56 -25.32
N ALA A 21 20.37 -0.23 -25.18
CA ALA A 21 19.79 0.47 -24.04
C ALA A 21 18.27 0.29 -23.97
N ALA A 22 17.57 0.38 -25.11
CA ALA A 22 16.14 0.14 -25.19
C ALA A 22 15.78 -1.32 -24.85
N ALA A 23 16.57 -2.28 -25.32
CA ALA A 23 16.39 -3.69 -24.99
C ALA A 23 16.60 -3.97 -23.49
N ALA A 24 17.64 -3.39 -22.88
CA ALA A 24 17.88 -3.50 -21.44
C ALA A 24 16.74 -2.88 -20.62
N PHE A 25 16.22 -1.73 -21.05
CA PHE A 25 15.07 -1.08 -20.43
C PHE A 25 13.82 -1.95 -20.52
N ALA A 26 13.52 -2.50 -21.71
CA ALA A 26 12.37 -3.37 -21.92
C ALA A 26 12.47 -4.65 -21.08
N ALA A 27 13.64 -5.29 -21.02
CA ALA A 27 13.87 -6.46 -20.20
C ALA A 27 13.70 -6.18 -18.70
N ARG A 28 14.18 -5.04 -18.22
CA ARG A 28 13.98 -4.63 -16.82
C ARG A 28 12.50 -4.37 -16.53
N PHE A 29 11.81 -3.67 -17.43
CA PHE A 29 10.40 -3.34 -17.28
C PHE A 29 9.51 -4.60 -17.24
N THR A 30 9.74 -5.58 -18.12
CA THR A 30 8.97 -6.83 -18.15
C THR A 30 9.20 -7.66 -16.88
N LEU A 31 10.45 -7.73 -16.39
CA LEU A 31 10.78 -8.42 -15.15
C LEU A 31 10.10 -7.78 -13.93
N LEU A 32 10.13 -6.44 -13.82
CA LEU A 32 9.43 -5.72 -12.74
C LEU A 32 7.92 -5.91 -12.82
N SER A 33 7.36 -5.85 -14.03
CA SER A 33 5.93 -6.06 -14.27
C SER A 33 5.48 -7.46 -13.85
N TRP A 34 6.31 -8.47 -14.13
CA TRP A 34 6.04 -9.85 -13.74
C TRP A 34 6.03 -10.03 -12.22
N TRP A 35 7.02 -9.47 -11.51
CA TRP A 35 7.05 -9.50 -10.04
C TRP A 35 5.86 -8.75 -9.42
N CYS A 36 5.50 -7.60 -9.98
CA CYS A 36 4.32 -6.86 -9.55
C CYS A 36 3.03 -7.67 -9.75
N TRP A 37 2.94 -8.42 -10.85
CA TRP A 37 1.78 -9.28 -11.13
C TRP A 37 1.68 -10.46 -10.15
N GLN A 38 2.81 -11.10 -9.82
CA GLN A 38 2.85 -12.17 -8.82
C GLN A 38 2.38 -11.69 -7.44
N ALA A 39 2.84 -10.51 -7.00
CA ALA A 39 2.46 -9.93 -5.72
C ALA A 39 1.01 -9.40 -5.67
N ARG A 40 0.33 -9.29 -6.82
CA ARG A 40 -0.99 -8.66 -6.91
C ARG A 40 -2.08 -9.46 -6.20
N ALA A 41 -1.99 -10.79 -6.22
CA ALA A 41 -2.96 -11.65 -5.56
C ALA A 41 -2.95 -11.45 -4.03
N GLU A 42 -1.77 -11.38 -3.44
CA GLU A 42 -1.59 -11.13 -2.01
C GLU A 42 -2.06 -9.73 -1.61
N GLY A 43 -1.71 -8.71 -2.41
CA GLY A 43 -2.17 -7.33 -2.19
C GLY A 43 -3.70 -7.20 -2.26
N LEU A 44 -4.35 -7.81 -3.26
CA LEU A 44 -5.82 -7.79 -3.35
C LEU A 44 -6.49 -8.52 -2.18
N ALA A 45 -5.88 -9.60 -1.67
CA ALA A 45 -6.37 -10.28 -0.48
C ALA A 45 -6.22 -9.40 0.76
N ALA A 46 -5.12 -8.64 0.89
CA ALA A 46 -4.90 -7.68 1.97
C ALA A 46 -5.93 -6.54 1.94
N GLU A 47 -6.16 -5.93 0.77
CA GLU A 47 -7.17 -4.88 0.59
C GLU A 47 -8.57 -5.34 0.98
N ARG A 48 -8.94 -6.58 0.63
CA ARG A 48 -10.23 -7.17 1.02
C ARG A 48 -10.35 -7.29 2.54
N ARG A 49 -9.31 -7.81 3.22
CA ARG A 49 -9.29 -7.92 4.69
C ARG A 49 -9.43 -6.56 5.36
N LEU A 50 -8.72 -5.55 4.86
CA LEU A 50 -8.81 -4.17 5.36
C LEU A 50 -10.19 -3.57 5.16
N THR A 51 -10.78 -3.75 3.97
CA THR A 51 -12.11 -3.24 3.65
C THR A 51 -13.17 -3.93 4.50
N GLU A 52 -13.05 -5.24 4.71
CA GLU A 52 -13.93 -6.01 5.60
C GLU A 52 -13.82 -5.50 7.03
N ALA A 53 -12.60 -5.34 7.56
CA ALA A 53 -12.38 -4.81 8.91
C ALA A 53 -12.96 -3.40 9.08
N ALA A 54 -12.72 -2.51 8.11
CA ALA A 54 -13.29 -1.16 8.13
C ALA A 54 -14.82 -1.16 8.07
N THR A 55 -15.41 -2.09 7.32
CA THR A 55 -16.87 -2.26 7.24
C THR A 55 -17.42 -2.74 8.58
N ARG A 56 -16.78 -3.73 9.22
CA ARG A 56 -17.16 -4.22 10.56
C ARG A 56 -17.06 -3.13 11.62
N LEU A 57 -16.00 -2.32 11.59
CA LEU A 57 -15.86 -1.18 12.51
C LEU A 57 -16.96 -0.14 12.31
N ARG A 58 -17.39 0.10 11.07
CA ARG A 58 -18.52 0.99 10.76
C ARG A 58 -19.86 0.43 11.21
N GLU A 59 -20.10 -0.86 10.99
CA GLU A 59 -21.28 -1.56 11.50
C GLU A 59 -21.32 -1.45 13.03
N TYR A 60 -20.20 -1.72 13.71
CA TYR A 60 -20.07 -1.56 15.16
C TYR A 60 -20.36 -0.12 15.59
N ALA A 61 -19.77 0.87 14.92
CA ALA A 61 -20.01 2.27 15.24
C ALA A 61 -21.48 2.66 15.05
N SER A 62 -22.13 2.19 13.99
CA SER A 62 -23.54 2.45 13.74
C SER A 62 -24.44 1.87 14.84
N ALA A 63 -24.09 0.70 15.38
CA ALA A 63 -24.81 0.05 16.47
C ALA A 63 -24.54 0.71 17.83
N ASN A 64 -23.38 1.35 18.03
CA ASN A 64 -22.92 1.89 19.30
C ASN A 64 -22.86 3.43 19.34
N LEU A 65 -23.86 4.10 18.75
CA LEU A 65 -23.98 5.56 18.76
C LEU A 65 -22.71 6.29 18.25
N GLN A 66 -22.15 5.81 17.14
CA GLN A 66 -20.92 6.28 16.50
C GLN A 66 -19.64 6.07 17.34
N ARG A 67 -19.69 5.29 18.43
CA ARG A 67 -18.49 4.90 19.17
C ARG A 67 -17.83 3.69 18.52
N LEU A 68 -16.52 3.80 18.32
CA LEU A 68 -15.69 2.70 17.87
C LEU A 68 -15.17 1.91 19.07
N PRO A 69 -14.81 0.63 18.87
CA PRO A 69 -14.25 -0.19 19.94
C PRO A 69 -12.84 0.27 20.30
N GLU A 70 -12.40 -0.02 21.53
CA GLU A 70 -11.03 0.22 21.97
C GLU A 70 -10.07 -0.81 21.35
N ARG A 71 -10.55 -2.04 21.13
CA ARG A 71 -9.79 -3.14 20.53
C ARG A 71 -10.48 -3.71 19.30
N LEU A 72 -9.69 -4.14 18.32
CA LEU A 72 -10.22 -4.64 17.05
C LEU A 72 -11.04 -5.92 17.23
N GLU A 73 -10.66 -6.75 18.21
CA GLU A 73 -11.30 -8.03 18.55
C GLU A 73 -12.75 -7.87 19.02
N GLU A 74 -13.15 -6.68 19.49
CA GLU A 74 -14.53 -6.39 19.87
C GLU A 74 -15.45 -6.27 18.66
N ALA A 75 -14.91 -5.83 17.51
CA ALA A 75 -15.65 -5.71 16.25
C ALA A 75 -15.42 -6.90 15.30
N LEU A 76 -14.27 -7.57 15.40
CA LEU A 76 -13.92 -8.74 14.60
C LEU A 76 -13.69 -9.96 15.47
N SER A 77 -14.59 -10.94 15.36
CA SER A 77 -14.42 -12.26 15.98
C SER A 77 -13.42 -13.09 15.15
N GLY A 78 -12.12 -12.90 15.37
CA GLY A 78 -11.08 -13.66 14.66
C GLY A 78 -9.66 -13.14 14.88
N SER A 79 -8.66 -13.94 14.49
CA SER A 79 -7.25 -13.54 14.55
C SER A 79 -7.00 -12.38 13.58
N CYS A 80 -6.80 -11.18 14.12
CA CYS A 80 -6.51 -9.98 13.34
C CYS A 80 -5.00 -9.76 13.14
N THR A 81 -4.19 -10.82 13.21
CA THR A 81 -2.70 -10.75 13.20
C THR A 81 -2.07 -10.10 11.96
N HIS A 82 -2.84 -9.89 10.90
CA HIS A 82 -2.41 -9.20 9.69
C HIS A 82 -2.76 -7.71 9.65
N LEU A 83 -3.56 -7.24 10.60
CA LEU A 83 -4.10 -5.89 10.66
C LEU A 83 -3.61 -5.20 11.94
N ALA A 84 -3.31 -3.93 11.82
CA ALA A 84 -3.05 -3.05 12.94
C ALA A 84 -4.17 -2.02 13.01
N TYR A 85 -4.82 -1.96 14.18
CA TYR A 85 -5.92 -1.05 14.46
C TYR A 85 -5.42 0.12 15.29
N ARG A 86 -5.82 1.34 14.92
CA ARG A 86 -5.48 2.54 15.69
C ARG A 86 -6.76 3.15 16.26
N PRO A 87 -7.12 2.86 17.53
CA PRO A 87 -8.42 3.22 18.08
C PRO A 87 -8.69 4.72 18.05
N VAL A 88 -9.91 5.10 17.68
CA VAL A 88 -10.40 6.49 17.67
C VAL A 88 -11.76 6.49 18.36
N PRO A 89 -12.13 7.48 19.19
CA PRO A 89 -13.40 7.44 19.92
C PRO A 89 -14.64 7.41 19.01
N ARG A 90 -14.57 8.12 17.87
CA ARG A 90 -15.68 8.25 16.91
C ARG A 90 -15.14 8.44 15.50
N LEU A 91 -15.87 7.93 14.50
CA LEU A 91 -15.55 8.11 13.08
C LEU A 91 -15.60 9.58 12.63
N THR A 92 -16.37 10.42 13.31
CA THR A 92 -16.58 11.84 12.96
C THR A 92 -15.55 12.78 13.57
N LEU A 93 -14.58 12.28 14.34
CA LEU A 93 -13.58 13.13 14.99
C LEU A 93 -12.71 13.83 13.94
N ASP A 94 -12.13 13.03 13.03
CA ASP A 94 -11.35 13.52 11.90
C ASP A 94 -11.27 12.42 10.83
N GLU A 95 -11.67 12.76 9.61
CA GLU A 95 -11.72 11.86 8.46
C GLU A 95 -10.33 11.41 7.97
N ARG A 96 -9.28 12.14 8.37
CA ARG A 96 -7.88 11.91 7.97
C ARG A 96 -7.16 10.94 8.88
N LEU A 97 -7.71 10.64 10.04
CA LEU A 97 -7.10 9.69 10.97
C LEU A 97 -7.07 8.30 10.36
N ILE A 98 -5.98 7.58 10.61
CA ILE A 98 -5.85 6.17 10.28
C ILE A 98 -6.76 5.38 11.21
N LEU A 99 -7.61 4.54 10.62
CA LEU A 99 -8.49 3.63 11.34
C LEU A 99 -7.84 2.24 11.47
N VAL A 100 -7.45 1.65 10.34
CA VAL A 100 -6.83 0.32 10.27
C VAL A 100 -5.83 0.27 9.12
N HIS A 101 -4.74 -0.47 9.27
CA HIS A 101 -3.74 -0.66 8.22
C HIS A 101 -3.12 -2.05 8.27
N ASP A 102 -2.35 -2.41 7.24
CA ASP A 102 -1.60 -3.67 7.26
C ASP A 102 -0.51 -3.66 8.34
N ALA A 103 -0.41 -4.76 9.10
CA ALA A 103 0.63 -4.95 10.10
C ALA A 103 2.03 -5.11 9.49
N ARG A 104 2.12 -5.53 8.22
CA ARG A 104 3.38 -5.72 7.46
C ARG A 104 3.18 -5.27 6.00
N PRO A 105 4.25 -4.91 5.27
CA PRO A 105 4.14 -4.60 3.85
C PRO A 105 3.73 -5.84 3.05
N THR A 106 2.61 -5.75 2.35
CA THR A 106 2.02 -6.80 1.52
C THR A 106 1.94 -6.40 0.05
N HIS A 107 2.08 -5.11 -0.25
CA HIS A 107 1.99 -4.57 -1.60
C HIS A 107 3.38 -4.36 -2.20
N LYS A 108 3.45 -4.53 -3.53
CA LYS A 108 4.62 -4.15 -4.33
C LYS A 108 4.24 -3.01 -5.26
N LEU A 109 4.89 -1.87 -5.10
CA LEU A 109 4.67 -0.66 -5.90
C LEU A 109 5.82 -0.49 -6.89
N MET A 110 5.49 -0.33 -8.17
CA MET A 110 6.47 -0.14 -9.22
C MET A 110 6.85 1.34 -9.33
N GLU A 111 8.08 1.66 -8.95
CA GLU A 111 8.71 2.97 -9.12
C GLU A 111 9.97 2.79 -9.96
N PHE A 112 9.83 2.87 -11.29
CA PHE A 112 10.91 2.54 -12.21
C PHE A 112 12.22 3.28 -11.84
N PRO A 113 13.37 2.60 -11.74
CA PRO A 113 13.66 1.21 -12.15
C PRO A 113 13.53 0.14 -11.05
N ASN A 114 12.78 0.44 -9.99
CA ASN A 114 12.70 -0.37 -8.77
C ASN A 114 11.27 -0.83 -8.44
N LEU A 115 11.22 -1.80 -7.55
CA LEU A 115 9.99 -2.27 -6.90
C LEU A 115 10.14 -1.96 -5.42
N ARG A 116 9.18 -1.26 -4.83
CA ARG A 116 9.17 -0.92 -3.41
C ARG A 116 8.08 -1.67 -2.68
N ASP A 117 8.33 -1.94 -1.41
CA ASP A 117 7.34 -2.44 -0.47
C ASP A 117 6.33 -1.34 -0.13
N GLY A 118 5.07 -1.75 0.02
CA GLY A 118 3.98 -0.88 0.37
C GLY A 118 2.97 -1.54 1.30
N ARG A 119 2.19 -0.68 1.95
CA ARG A 119 1.12 -1.04 2.88
C ARG A 119 -0.18 -0.38 2.46
N ALA A 120 -1.28 -1.08 2.69
CA ALA A 120 -2.59 -0.50 2.59
C ALA A 120 -3.04 0.06 3.95
N VAL A 121 -3.71 1.21 3.89
CA VAL A 121 -4.20 1.98 5.04
C VAL A 121 -5.63 2.40 4.73
N VAL A 122 -6.50 2.27 5.72
CA VAL A 122 -7.87 2.77 5.67
C VAL A 122 -8.02 3.89 6.68
N LEU A 123 -8.47 5.04 6.19
CA LEU A 123 -8.76 6.21 7.02
C LEU A 123 -10.17 6.15 7.61
N CYS A 124 -10.48 6.99 8.60
CA CYS A 124 -11.84 7.14 9.14
C CYS A 124 -12.88 7.50 8.06
N SER A 125 -12.49 8.26 7.04
CA SER A 125 -13.31 8.50 5.83
C SER A 125 -13.69 7.22 5.08
N GLY A 126 -12.99 6.10 5.31
CA GLY A 126 -13.11 4.83 4.59
C GLY A 126 -12.35 4.80 3.29
N ARG A 127 -11.56 5.84 3.01
CA ARG A 127 -10.65 5.82 1.87
C ARG A 127 -9.54 4.80 2.13
N LEU A 128 -9.42 3.84 1.23
CA LEU A 128 -8.28 2.92 1.18
C LEU A 128 -7.16 3.56 0.35
N LEU A 129 -5.96 3.57 0.92
CA LEU A 129 -4.74 4.10 0.32
C LEU A 129 -3.68 3.02 0.35
N VAL A 130 -3.04 2.77 -0.80
CA VAL A 130 -1.83 1.94 -0.87
C VAL A 130 -0.65 2.87 -1.04
N VAL A 131 0.29 2.85 -0.09
CA VAL A 131 1.44 3.75 -0.02
C VAL A 131 2.72 2.93 0.11
N THR A 132 3.85 3.52 -0.30
CA THR A 132 5.17 2.92 -0.05
C THR A 132 5.47 2.90 1.44
N GLU A 133 6.35 2.00 1.90
CA GLU A 133 6.73 1.92 3.32
C GLU A 133 7.25 3.26 3.86
N GLU A 134 8.07 3.96 3.08
CA GLU A 134 8.60 5.28 3.46
C GLU A 134 7.49 6.34 3.58
N ALA A 135 6.50 6.31 2.68
CA ALA A 135 5.35 7.21 2.76
C ALA A 135 4.42 6.82 3.92
N PHE A 136 4.32 5.53 4.25
CA PHE A 136 3.58 5.03 5.39
C PHE A 136 4.16 5.55 6.71
N GLU A 137 5.48 5.50 6.89
CA GLU A 137 6.14 6.05 8.10
C GLU A 137 5.82 7.54 8.30
N LYS A 138 5.88 8.33 7.23
CA LYS A 138 5.53 9.76 7.26
C LYS A 138 4.05 9.96 7.56
N LEU A 139 3.18 9.11 7.02
CA LEU A 139 1.75 9.17 7.27
C LEU A 139 1.41 8.82 8.72
N VAL A 140 2.09 7.83 9.32
CA VAL A 140 1.93 7.49 10.74
C VAL A 140 2.36 8.64 11.63
N GLN A 141 3.49 9.29 11.33
CA GLN A 141 3.93 10.48 12.08
C GLN A 141 2.90 11.62 11.99
N ALA A 142 2.31 11.83 10.81
CA ALA A 142 1.26 12.82 10.63
C ALA A 142 -0.03 12.44 11.39
N ASP A 143 -0.41 11.16 11.38
CA ASP A 143 -1.55 10.63 12.14
C ASP A 143 -1.34 10.80 13.65
N ASP A 144 -0.14 10.51 14.18
CA ASP A 144 0.20 10.72 15.58
C ASP A 144 0.14 12.20 15.97
N ALA A 145 0.59 13.10 15.11
CA ALA A 145 0.48 14.54 15.33
C ALA A 145 -1.00 14.99 15.35
N LEU A 146 -1.86 14.46 14.47
CA LEU A 146 -3.29 14.73 14.49
C LEU A 146 -3.95 14.18 15.75
N ARG A 147 -3.59 12.97 16.18
CA ARG A 147 -4.07 12.36 17.43
C ARG A 147 -3.74 13.23 18.63
N GLN A 148 -2.52 13.74 18.71
CA GLN A 148 -2.10 14.67 19.78
C GLN A 148 -2.94 15.95 19.77
N GLN A 149 -3.23 16.53 18.60
CA GLN A 149 -4.07 17.73 18.50
C GLN A 149 -5.50 17.49 19.02
N HIS A 150 -6.03 16.29 18.83
CA HIS A 150 -7.35 15.88 19.32
C HIS A 150 -7.33 15.30 20.73
N GLY A 151 -6.19 15.31 21.43
CA GLY A 151 -6.05 14.79 22.79
C GLY A 151 -6.15 13.27 22.89
N LEU A 152 -5.89 12.55 21.80
CA LEU A 152 -5.82 11.09 21.77
C LEU A 152 -4.42 10.61 22.15
N GLU A 153 -4.34 9.49 22.85
CA GLU A 153 -3.06 8.85 23.14
C GLU A 153 -2.38 8.38 21.83
N ALA A 154 -1.06 8.55 21.78
CA ALA A 154 -0.27 8.03 20.67
C ALA A 154 -0.30 6.50 20.73
N VAL A 155 -0.74 5.86 19.65
CA VAL A 155 -0.75 4.41 19.54
C VAL A 155 0.68 3.96 19.28
N THR A 156 1.38 3.53 20.33
CA THR A 156 2.74 2.99 20.22
C THR A 156 2.74 1.80 19.27
N SER A 157 3.53 1.89 18.22
CA SER A 157 3.70 0.89 17.15
C SER A 157 4.32 -0.45 17.61
N GLY A 158 4.28 -0.76 18.92
CA GLY A 158 4.91 -1.91 19.55
C GLY A 158 3.94 -2.97 20.09
N ASP A 159 2.63 -2.70 20.15
CA ASP A 159 1.62 -3.64 20.68
C ASP A 159 0.65 -4.15 19.59
N ALA A 160 1.17 -4.36 18.37
CA ALA A 160 0.48 -5.06 17.28
C ALA A 160 1.31 -6.25 16.78
#